data_AF-A0A6S7KBJ9-F1
#
_entry.id   AF-A0A6S7KBJ9-F1
#
_cell.length_a   1.000
_cell.length_b   1.000
_cell.length_c   1.000
_cell.angle_alpha   90.00
_cell.angle_beta   90.00
_cell.angle_gamma   90.00
#
_symmetry.space_group_name_H-M   'P 1'
#
loop_
_entity.id
_entity.type
_entity.pdbx_description
1 polymer ?
#
loop_
_entity_poly.entity_id
_entity_poly.type
_entity_poly.pdbx_seq_one_letter_code
_entity_poly.pdbx_strand_id
1 'polypeptide(L)'
;RLDLEWVILGKVCLDGAHQPADVSSYKTHILPNGWPLEPCPNALIVKPPEYESNFKGKEMFSNGYFDDRLAKNVFVCTENDDKPGMSVEHRKSVDIMERNLEKNDAGNWTAPLPFCHEVITLPESRGEAYKRLESTRKTLDRNPIMKQHYFAFMKNLFAKGHAEPVPPQDPTLLKPCWYLPHFGIYHPQKLNKICMVFDSSAENGGISLNKLLLSGPHLVNSLLRTTGTSYGFYFLRFLWYGNNDPDGAIVEYRMKVHIFGNTSSPTIATFGLRKTAEVGEPEFGSDAKEFVENNFYVDDGLKSMPNRRQAIDLLKHTQAMLATGNLRLHKISSNDLLSPT
;
A
#
# COMPACT_ATOMS: atom_id res chain seq x y z
N ARG A 1 -30.72 -5.15 1.23
CA ARG A 1 -29.53 -5.73 1.89
C ARG A 1 -28.36 -5.51 0.94
N LEU A 2 -27.69 -4.36 1.08
CA LEU A 2 -26.62 -3.91 0.19
C LEU A 2 -25.31 -3.96 0.98
N ASP A 3 -24.51 -4.98 0.67
CA ASP A 3 -23.10 -5.06 0.99
C ASP A 3 -22.37 -4.40 -0.18
N LEU A 4 -21.66 -3.31 0.09
CA LEU A 4 -21.00 -2.46 -0.91
C LEU A 4 -20.44 -3.19 -2.15
N GLU A 5 -21.17 -2.94 -3.25
CA GLU A 5 -20.83 -2.67 -4.65
C GLU A 5 -19.42 -3.06 -5.13
N TRP A 6 -19.41 -4.06 -6.02
CA TRP A 6 -18.28 -4.60 -6.77
C TRP A 6 -18.60 -4.41 -8.24
N VAL A 7 -17.72 -3.80 -9.02
CA VAL A 7 -17.96 -3.62 -10.45
C VAL A 7 -16.74 -4.13 -11.22
N ILE A 8 -16.94 -5.21 -11.96
CA ILE A 8 -16.05 -5.61 -13.05
C ILE A 8 -16.67 -5.04 -14.33
N LEU A 9 -16.06 -3.98 -14.85
CA LEU A 9 -16.42 -3.38 -16.14
C LEU A 9 -15.55 -3.98 -17.24
N GLY A 10 -16.12 -4.92 -17.98
CA GLY A 10 -15.60 -5.42 -19.26
C GLY A 10 -16.62 -5.15 -20.36
N LYS A 11 -16.22 -4.35 -21.36
CA LYS A 11 -16.97 -3.80 -22.50
C LYS A 11 -18.39 -3.28 -22.22
N VAL A 12 -18.53 -1.95 -22.24
CA VAL A 12 -19.81 -1.28 -22.47
C VAL A 12 -20.25 -1.56 -23.90
N CYS A 13 -21.14 -2.53 -24.07
CA CYS A 13 -22.24 -2.45 -25.04
C CYS A 13 -23.48 -2.87 -24.27
N LEU A 14 -24.14 -1.89 -23.63
CA LEU A 14 -25.51 -2.10 -23.17
C LEU A 14 -26.37 -2.19 -24.42
N ASP A 15 -26.90 -3.38 -24.71
CA ASP A 15 -27.95 -3.57 -25.70
C ASP A 15 -29.14 -2.63 -25.37
N GLY A 16 -29.16 -1.48 -26.04
CA GLY A 16 -30.32 -0.61 -26.17
C GLY A 16 -30.77 0.21 -24.96
N ALA A 17 -30.12 0.12 -23.79
CA ALA A 17 -30.67 0.73 -22.57
C ALA A 17 -30.28 2.20 -22.31
N HIS A 18 -29.29 2.77 -23.02
CA HIS A 18 -29.01 4.21 -22.99
C HIS A 18 -28.55 4.67 -24.37
N GLN A 19 -29.48 5.17 -25.20
CA GLN A 19 -29.13 6.13 -26.24
C GLN A 19 -29.28 7.53 -25.62
N PRO A 20 -28.18 8.23 -25.30
CA PRO A 20 -28.27 9.67 -25.12
C PRO A 20 -28.81 10.25 -26.43
N ALA A 21 -29.80 11.15 -26.36
CA ALA A 21 -30.31 11.83 -27.56
C ALA A 21 -29.19 12.56 -28.32
N ASP A 22 -28.12 12.96 -27.61
CA ASP A 22 -26.91 13.52 -28.15
C ASP A 22 -25.68 12.84 -27.56
N VAL A 23 -24.85 12.24 -28.42
CA VAL A 23 -23.48 11.81 -28.10
C VAL A 23 -22.56 12.97 -28.45
N SER A 24 -22.23 13.83 -27.49
CA SER A 24 -21.17 14.82 -27.67
C SER A 24 -19.82 14.17 -27.38
N SER A 25 -19.17 13.65 -28.44
CA SER A 25 -17.74 13.38 -28.39
C SER A 25 -16.99 14.70 -28.58
N TYR A 26 -16.30 15.20 -27.56
CA TYR A 26 -15.28 16.23 -27.77
C TYR A 26 -14.09 15.57 -28.48
N LYS A 27 -14.19 15.44 -29.81
CA LYS A 27 -13.05 15.09 -30.65
C LYS A 27 -12.10 16.27 -30.63
N THR A 28 -11.00 16.15 -29.90
CA THR A 28 -9.84 17.00 -30.15
C THR A 28 -9.29 16.60 -31.51
N HIS A 29 -9.39 17.48 -32.51
CA HIS A 29 -8.82 17.23 -33.82
C HIS A 29 -7.30 17.32 -33.71
N ILE A 30 -6.64 16.18 -33.61
CA ILE A 30 -5.18 16.11 -33.65
C ILE A 30 -4.74 16.30 -35.11
N LEU A 31 -3.96 17.33 -35.37
CA LEU A 31 -3.33 17.54 -36.67
C LEU A 31 -2.40 16.36 -37.00
N PRO A 32 -2.06 16.11 -38.28
CA PRO A 32 -1.16 15.03 -38.67
C PRO A 32 0.22 15.04 -37.97
N ASN A 33 0.60 16.18 -37.37
CA ASN A 33 1.82 16.36 -36.59
C ASN A 33 1.69 16.02 -35.09
N GLY A 34 0.53 15.52 -34.64
CA GLY A 34 0.31 15.10 -33.25
C GLY A 34 -0.14 16.21 -32.30
N TRP A 35 -0.29 17.46 -32.77
CA TRP A 35 -0.68 18.58 -31.92
C TRP A 35 -2.18 18.92 -32.04
N PRO A 36 -2.84 19.33 -30.93
CA PRO A 36 -4.26 19.68 -30.92
C PRO A 36 -4.56 21.10 -31.44
N LEU A 37 -3.52 21.90 -31.74
CA LEU A 37 -3.63 23.26 -32.29
C LEU A 37 -2.53 23.46 -33.34
N GLU A 38 -2.78 24.34 -34.32
CA GLU A 38 -1.72 24.79 -35.22
C GLU A 38 -0.63 25.50 -34.41
N PRO A 39 0.66 25.13 -34.58
CA PRO A 39 1.75 25.81 -33.88
C PRO A 39 1.71 27.30 -34.20
N CYS A 40 1.78 28.14 -33.16
CA CYS A 40 1.92 29.57 -33.34
C CYS A 40 3.13 29.87 -34.25
N PRO A 41 3.03 30.78 -35.23
CA PRO A 41 4.16 31.14 -36.11
C PRO A 41 5.33 31.80 -35.35
N ASN A 42 5.14 32.11 -34.06
CA ASN A 42 6.21 32.58 -33.19
C ASN A 42 7.12 31.40 -32.80
N ALA A 43 8.19 31.22 -33.56
CA ALA A 43 9.29 30.36 -33.19
C ALA A 43 10.23 31.10 -32.23
N LEU A 44 10.40 30.56 -31.02
CA LEU A 44 11.52 30.92 -30.16
C LEU A 44 12.76 30.18 -30.65
N ILE A 45 13.60 30.89 -31.42
CA ILE A 45 14.92 30.39 -31.77
C ILE A 45 15.81 30.55 -30.54
N VAL A 46 15.88 29.50 -29.72
CA VAL A 46 16.94 29.40 -28.71
C VAL A 46 18.22 29.13 -29.49
N LYS A 47 19.07 30.15 -29.64
CA LYS A 47 20.44 29.93 -30.10
C LYS A 47 21.13 29.07 -29.04
N PRO A 48 21.51 27.81 -29.32
CA PRO A 48 22.51 27.18 -28.46
C PRO A 48 23.75 28.08 -28.52
N PRO A 49 24.44 28.35 -27.39
CA PRO A 49 25.71 29.06 -27.47
C PRO A 49 26.60 28.27 -28.42
N GLU A 50 27.06 28.93 -29.48
CA GLU A 50 28.08 28.38 -30.37
C GLU A 50 29.30 28.09 -29.51
N TYR A 51 29.45 26.83 -29.11
CA TYR A 51 30.68 26.37 -28.49
C TYR A 51 31.67 26.19 -29.63
N GLU A 52 32.18 27.31 -30.15
CA GLU A 52 33.41 27.28 -30.92
C GLU A 52 34.48 26.64 -30.04
N SER A 53 34.95 25.50 -30.50
CA SER A 53 36.09 24.77 -29.96
C SER A 53 37.35 25.64 -30.05
N ASN A 54 37.50 26.58 -29.12
CA ASN A 54 38.67 27.45 -29.00
C ASN A 54 38.91 27.91 -27.55
N PHE A 55 38.79 27.01 -26.57
CA PHE A 55 39.40 27.25 -25.27
C PHE A 55 40.91 26.96 -25.35
N LYS A 56 41.67 27.99 -25.77
CA LYS A 56 43.10 28.06 -25.50
C LYS A 56 43.27 28.06 -23.98
N GLY A 57 44.06 27.11 -23.50
CA GLY A 57 44.41 27.00 -22.09
C GLY A 57 44.88 28.33 -21.52
N LYS A 58 44.31 28.70 -20.38
CA LYS A 58 45.06 29.44 -19.37
C LYS A 58 44.75 28.83 -18.01
N GLU A 59 45.81 28.24 -17.50
CA GLU A 59 45.97 27.63 -16.20
C GLU A 59 45.54 28.52 -15.02
N MET A 60 45.22 27.81 -13.93
CA MET A 60 45.30 28.19 -12.52
C MET A 60 44.21 29.11 -11.96
N PHE A 61 43.24 28.47 -11.30
CA PHE A 61 43.14 28.62 -9.84
C PHE A 61 43.07 27.24 -9.19
N SER A 62 43.94 27.06 -8.20
CA SER A 62 44.31 25.84 -7.50
C SER A 62 43.35 25.47 -6.36
N ASN A 63 43.23 24.16 -6.11
CA ASN A 63 42.73 23.50 -4.88
C ASN A 63 41.22 23.44 -4.62
N GLY A 64 40.51 22.69 -5.46
CA GLY A 64 39.20 22.14 -5.13
C GLY A 64 38.57 21.46 -6.34
N TYR A 65 38.80 20.15 -6.51
CA TYR A 65 38.18 19.36 -7.58
C TYR A 65 36.65 19.39 -7.43
N PHE A 66 35.97 20.19 -8.24
CA PHE A 66 34.59 19.94 -8.63
C PHE A 66 34.64 19.18 -9.96
N ASP A 67 34.19 17.93 -9.93
CA ASP A 67 34.10 17.09 -11.12
C ASP A 67 33.06 17.66 -12.09
N ASP A 68 33.52 18.26 -13.18
CA ASP A 68 32.73 19.00 -14.18
C ASP A 68 31.90 18.07 -15.10
N ARG A 69 31.64 16.84 -14.66
CA ARG A 69 30.76 15.87 -15.33
C ARG A 69 29.28 16.26 -15.28
N LEU A 70 28.89 17.13 -14.35
CA LEU A 70 27.53 17.62 -14.28
C LEU A 70 27.21 18.48 -15.52
N ALA A 71 28.08 19.43 -15.86
CA ALA A 71 27.85 20.38 -16.94
C ALA A 71 27.67 19.71 -18.32
N LYS A 72 28.34 18.58 -18.57
CA LYS A 72 28.28 17.87 -19.87
C LYS A 72 27.00 17.05 -20.07
N ASN A 73 26.29 16.70 -19.00
CA ASN A 73 25.16 15.78 -19.05
C ASN A 73 23.82 16.42 -18.64
N VAL A 74 23.81 17.68 -18.18
CA VAL A 74 22.61 18.38 -17.68
C VAL A 74 21.50 18.52 -18.73
N PHE A 75 21.85 18.54 -20.02
CA PHE A 75 20.87 18.72 -21.12
C PHE A 75 20.78 17.51 -22.06
N VAL A 76 21.31 16.35 -21.65
CA VAL A 76 21.21 15.12 -22.43
C VAL A 76 19.92 14.41 -22.05
N CYS A 77 18.96 14.38 -22.98
CA CYS A 77 17.72 13.62 -22.81
C CYS A 77 18.05 12.12 -22.74
N THR A 78 17.87 11.49 -21.58
CA THR A 78 18.03 10.04 -21.42
C THR A 78 16.71 9.32 -21.74
N GLU A 79 16.77 8.02 -22.03
CA GLU A 79 15.57 7.18 -22.21
C GLU A 79 14.66 7.12 -20.95
N ASN A 80 15.14 7.65 -19.82
CA ASN A 80 14.42 7.72 -18.56
C ASN A 80 13.99 9.14 -18.19
N ASP A 81 14.37 10.14 -18.98
CA ASP A 81 13.84 11.49 -18.80
C ASP A 81 12.35 11.43 -19.15
N ASP A 82 11.52 12.04 -18.29
CA ASP A 82 10.05 11.92 -18.28
C ASP A 82 9.46 10.60 -17.74
N LYS A 83 10.28 9.61 -17.36
CA LYS A 83 9.79 8.45 -16.57
C LYS A 83 9.84 8.79 -15.07
N PRO A 84 8.82 8.43 -14.27
CA PRO A 84 8.86 8.61 -12.82
C PRO A 84 10.07 7.88 -12.22
N GLY A 85 11.11 8.63 -11.86
CA GLY A 85 12.28 8.09 -11.19
C GLY A 85 11.97 7.69 -9.74
N MET A 86 12.54 6.60 -9.27
CA MET A 86 12.41 6.22 -7.86
C MET A 86 13.19 7.18 -6.96
N SER A 87 12.51 7.79 -5.99
CA SER A 87 13.16 8.60 -4.96
C SER A 87 14.18 7.76 -4.16
N VAL A 88 15.10 8.43 -3.46
CA VAL A 88 16.06 7.75 -2.56
C VAL A 88 15.33 6.93 -1.49
N GLU A 89 14.24 7.47 -0.94
CA GLU A 89 13.40 6.79 0.05
C GLU A 89 12.67 5.58 -0.54
N HIS A 90 12.17 5.69 -1.77
CA HIS A 90 11.57 4.56 -2.48
C HIS A 90 12.60 3.45 -2.70
N ARG A 91 13.80 3.77 -3.18
CA ARG A 91 14.88 2.78 -3.36
C ARG A 91 15.23 2.08 -2.06
N LYS A 92 15.41 2.83 -0.96
CA LYS A 92 15.66 2.25 0.37
C LYS A 92 14.54 1.30 0.80
N SER A 93 13.28 1.68 0.59
CA SER A 93 12.15 0.82 0.95
C SER A 93 12.15 -0.49 0.15
N VAL A 94 12.46 -0.41 -1.15
CA VAL A 94 12.56 -1.60 -2.02
C VAL A 94 13.71 -2.49 -1.57
N ASP A 95 14.89 -1.91 -1.31
CA ASP A 95 16.06 -2.66 -0.81
C ASP A 95 15.74 -3.39 0.52
N ILE A 96 15.00 -2.75 1.43
CA ILE A 96 14.56 -3.40 2.68
C ILE A 96 13.62 -4.57 2.39
N MET A 97 12.65 -4.39 1.48
CA MET A 97 11.70 -5.45 1.13
C MET A 97 12.41 -6.62 0.44
N GLU A 98 13.23 -6.37 -0.58
CA GLU A 98 13.91 -7.42 -1.33
C GLU A 98 14.85 -8.27 -0.45
N ARG A 99 15.48 -7.65 0.56
CA ARG A 99 16.40 -8.35 1.47
C ARG A 99 15.71 -9.12 2.60
N ASN A 100 14.52 -8.68 3.02
CA ASN A 100 13.91 -9.16 4.28
C ASN A 100 12.49 -9.71 4.10
N LEU A 101 11.95 -9.73 2.88
CA LEU A 101 10.68 -10.38 2.58
C LEU A 101 10.89 -11.89 2.49
N GLU A 102 10.40 -12.61 3.49
CA GLU A 102 10.58 -14.04 3.63
C GLU A 102 9.24 -14.75 3.80
N LYS A 103 9.19 -16.06 3.52
CA LYS A 103 8.00 -16.87 3.76
C LYS A 103 8.18 -17.65 5.04
N ASN A 104 7.26 -17.51 5.99
CA ASN A 104 7.31 -18.26 7.24
C ASN A 104 6.85 -19.72 7.07
N ASP A 105 7.05 -20.55 8.09
CA ASP A 105 6.65 -21.96 8.10
C ASP A 105 5.15 -22.19 7.86
N ALA A 106 4.33 -21.18 8.18
CA ALA A 106 2.90 -21.21 7.93
C ALA A 106 2.51 -20.79 6.50
N GLY A 107 3.49 -20.47 5.64
CA GLY A 107 3.30 -20.10 4.23
C GLY A 107 2.93 -18.62 3.98
N ASN A 108 3.00 -17.75 4.99
CA ASN A 108 2.71 -16.32 4.84
C ASN A 108 3.99 -15.53 4.59
N TRP A 109 3.88 -14.46 3.80
CA TRP A 109 4.96 -13.49 3.64
C TRP A 109 5.15 -12.64 4.91
N THR A 110 6.38 -12.59 5.41
CA THR A 110 6.83 -11.75 6.52
C THR A 110 7.75 -10.66 6.01
N ALA A 111 7.52 -9.42 6.44
CA ALA A 111 8.40 -8.30 6.15
C ALA A 111 8.54 -7.37 7.36
N PRO A 112 9.71 -6.75 7.57
CA PRO A 112 9.90 -5.75 8.61
C PRO A 112 9.15 -4.46 8.27
N LEU A 113 8.94 -3.61 9.28
CA LEU A 113 8.54 -2.22 9.05
C LEU A 113 9.74 -1.45 8.45
N PRO A 114 9.57 -0.78 7.30
CA PRO A 114 10.67 -0.07 6.65
C PRO A 114 10.87 1.29 7.31
N PHE A 115 11.80 1.37 8.26
CA PHE A 115 12.10 2.62 8.95
C PHE A 115 13.03 3.54 8.14
N CYS A 116 12.85 4.85 8.29
CA CYS A 116 13.71 5.87 7.67
C CYS A 116 15.15 5.85 8.22
N HIS A 117 15.32 5.39 9.47
CA HIS A 117 16.59 5.37 10.19
C HIS A 117 16.78 4.05 10.93
N GLU A 118 18.04 3.59 11.05
CA GLU A 118 18.39 2.36 11.77
C GLU A 118 18.23 2.51 13.30
N VAL A 119 18.53 3.70 13.83
CA VAL A 119 18.36 4.02 15.25
C VAL A 119 17.10 4.85 15.41
N ILE A 120 16.13 4.30 16.13
CA ILE A 120 14.83 4.92 16.36
C ILE A 120 14.75 5.36 17.81
N THR A 121 14.62 6.66 18.04
CA THR A 121 14.31 7.21 19.36
C THR A 121 12.83 7.54 19.41
N LEU A 122 12.09 6.87 20.28
CA LEU A 122 10.65 7.12 20.46
C LEU A 122 10.39 7.82 21.79
N PRO A 123 9.56 8.87 21.81
CA PRO A 123 8.99 9.37 23.05
C PRO A 123 7.99 8.36 23.64
N GLU A 124 7.75 8.43 24.94
CA GLU A 124 6.75 7.59 25.63
C GLU A 124 5.36 7.90 25.08
N SER A 125 4.72 6.95 24.39
CA SER A 125 3.40 7.08 23.77
C SER A 125 2.26 6.40 24.55
N ARG A 126 2.59 5.65 25.61
CA ARG A 126 1.63 4.83 26.36
C ARG A 126 0.62 5.71 27.10
N GLY A 127 1.08 6.82 27.69
CA GLY A 127 0.20 7.76 28.39
C GLY A 127 -0.88 8.36 27.47
N GLU A 128 -0.52 8.71 26.24
CA GLU A 128 -1.47 9.25 25.26
C GLU A 128 -2.45 8.18 24.74
N ALA A 129 -1.95 6.98 24.43
CA ALA A 129 -2.79 5.85 24.06
C ALA A 129 -3.80 5.49 25.16
N TYR A 130 -3.39 5.57 26.43
CA TYR A 130 -4.26 5.34 27.58
C TYR A 130 -5.39 6.38 27.66
N LYS A 131 -5.06 7.67 27.55
CA LYS A 131 -6.07 8.75 27.54
C LYS A 131 -7.09 8.56 26.41
N ARG A 132 -6.63 8.16 25.22
CA ARG A 132 -7.50 7.85 24.07
C ARG A 132 -8.40 6.64 24.34
N LEU A 133 -7.89 5.61 25.01
CA LEU A 133 -8.68 4.45 25.41
C LEU A 133 -9.77 4.83 26.43
N GLU A 134 -9.47 5.69 27.41
CA GLU A 134 -10.47 6.19 28.36
C GLU A 134 -11.57 7.01 27.67
N SER A 135 -11.20 7.86 26.71
CA SER A 135 -12.17 8.58 25.87
C SER A 135 -13.06 7.62 25.07
N THR A 136 -12.45 6.57 24.51
CA THR A 136 -13.16 5.50 23.81
C THR A 136 -14.13 4.79 24.76
N ARG A 137 -13.71 4.45 25.98
CA ARG A 137 -14.58 3.83 27.01
C ARG A 137 -15.83 4.68 27.26
N LYS A 138 -15.68 5.98 27.50
CA LYS A 138 -16.81 6.91 27.71
C LYS A 138 -17.78 6.90 26.51
N THR A 139 -17.26 6.81 25.30
CA THR A 139 -18.08 6.70 24.08
C THR A 139 -18.84 5.37 24.02
N LEU A 140 -18.17 4.26 24.34
CA LEU A 140 -18.78 2.92 24.34
C LEU A 140 -19.85 2.79 25.43
N ASP A 141 -19.65 3.39 26.61
CA ASP A 141 -20.65 3.34 27.69
C ASP A 141 -21.91 4.14 27.36
N ARG A 142 -21.79 5.20 26.54
CA ARG A 142 -22.94 5.97 26.03
C ARG A 142 -23.65 5.28 24.87
N ASN A 143 -22.97 4.38 24.15
CA ASN A 143 -23.50 3.71 22.96
C ASN A 143 -23.35 2.18 23.06
N PRO A 144 -24.34 1.48 23.64
CA PRO A 144 -24.29 0.03 23.84
C PRO A 144 -24.12 -0.77 22.55
N ILE A 145 -24.70 -0.32 21.43
CA ILE A 145 -24.57 -0.99 20.13
C ILE A 145 -23.13 -0.90 19.63
N MET A 146 -22.52 0.29 19.72
CA MET A 146 -21.12 0.46 19.37
C MET A 146 -20.20 -0.37 20.26
N LYS A 147 -20.48 -0.44 21.57
CA LYS A 147 -19.76 -1.32 22.51
C LYS A 147 -19.81 -2.77 22.05
N GLN A 148 -20.99 -3.30 21.74
CA GLN A 148 -21.13 -4.68 21.25
C GLN A 148 -20.29 -4.93 19.99
N HIS A 149 -20.39 -4.05 18.98
CA HIS A 149 -19.63 -4.20 17.74
C HIS A 149 -18.12 -4.09 17.97
N TYR A 150 -17.67 -3.21 18.87
CA TYR A 150 -16.26 -3.02 19.21
C TYR A 150 -15.66 -4.29 19.81
N PHE A 151 -16.33 -4.85 20.82
CA PHE A 151 -15.88 -6.06 21.50
C PHE A 151 -15.95 -7.28 20.59
N ALA A 152 -16.95 -7.35 19.69
CA ALA A 152 -17.02 -8.38 18.66
C ALA A 152 -15.86 -8.28 17.66
N PHE A 153 -15.46 -7.07 17.26
CA PHE A 153 -14.29 -6.86 16.42
C PHE A 153 -13.01 -7.35 17.11
N MET A 154 -12.78 -6.94 18.36
CA MET A 154 -11.58 -7.34 19.12
C MET A 154 -11.53 -8.85 19.33
N LYS A 155 -12.66 -9.47 19.65
CA LYS A 155 -12.77 -10.93 19.74
C LYS A 155 -12.33 -11.60 18.43
N ASN A 156 -12.81 -11.12 17.29
CA ASN A 156 -12.42 -11.65 15.98
C ASN A 156 -10.95 -11.40 15.63
N LEU A 157 -10.39 -10.26 16.02
CA LEU A 157 -8.97 -9.94 15.85
C LEU A 157 -8.09 -10.96 16.57
N PHE A 158 -8.42 -11.27 17.83
CA PHE A 158 -7.71 -12.26 18.63
C PHE A 158 -7.94 -13.69 18.15
N ALA A 159 -9.18 -14.06 17.79
CA ALA A 159 -9.47 -15.42 17.29
C ALA A 159 -8.73 -15.74 15.98
N LYS A 160 -8.47 -14.72 15.14
CA LYS A 160 -7.67 -14.86 13.92
C LYS A 160 -6.16 -14.87 14.17
N GLY A 161 -5.71 -14.68 15.41
CA GLY A 161 -4.30 -14.56 15.76
C GLY A 161 -3.63 -13.34 15.15
N HIS A 162 -4.38 -12.27 14.85
CA HIS A 162 -3.81 -11.03 14.31
C HIS A 162 -3.18 -10.15 15.40
N ALA A 163 -3.56 -10.34 16.66
CA ALA A 163 -2.99 -9.69 17.82
C ALA A 163 -2.92 -10.67 19.00
N GLU A 164 -1.96 -10.45 19.90
CA GLU A 164 -1.76 -11.26 21.10
C GLU A 164 -1.33 -10.37 22.27
N PRO A 165 -1.62 -10.77 23.53
CA PRO A 165 -1.10 -10.05 24.69
C PRO A 165 0.43 -10.11 24.69
N VAL A 166 1.09 -9.02 25.10
CA VAL A 166 2.55 -8.98 25.23
C VAL A 166 2.99 -9.93 26.35
N PRO A 167 3.85 -10.92 26.10
CA PRO A 167 4.30 -11.85 27.12
C PRO A 167 5.06 -11.13 28.26
N PRO A 168 4.89 -11.53 29.55
CA PRO A 168 5.60 -10.89 30.67
C PRO A 168 7.12 -11.04 30.62
N GLN A 169 7.62 -12.09 29.96
CA GLN A 169 9.05 -12.36 29.79
C GLN A 169 9.54 -11.95 28.41
N ASP A 170 8.79 -11.11 27.71
CA ASP A 170 9.16 -10.67 26.38
C ASP A 170 10.48 -9.87 26.46
N PRO A 171 11.58 -10.32 25.82
CA PRO A 171 12.88 -9.62 25.84
C PRO A 171 12.82 -8.22 25.25
N THR A 172 11.66 -7.83 24.71
CA THR A 172 11.40 -6.59 24.00
C THR A 172 10.78 -5.53 24.90
N LEU A 173 10.49 -5.86 26.16
CA LEU A 173 10.12 -4.88 27.20
C LEU A 173 11.19 -3.80 27.41
N LEU A 174 12.45 -4.08 27.06
CA LEU A 174 13.56 -3.13 27.13
C LEU A 174 13.79 -2.33 25.83
N LYS A 175 13.03 -2.60 24.77
CA LYS A 175 13.18 -1.94 23.46
C LYS A 175 12.21 -0.75 23.31
N PRO A 176 12.52 0.24 22.45
CA PRO A 176 11.59 1.31 22.12
C PRO A 176 10.28 0.72 21.59
N CYS A 177 9.16 1.10 22.18
CA CYS A 177 7.83 0.64 21.77
C CYS A 177 6.92 1.83 21.46
N TRP A 178 5.97 1.60 20.55
CA TRP A 178 4.96 2.59 20.19
C TRP A 178 3.57 2.03 20.46
N TYR A 179 2.78 2.77 21.25
CA TYR A 179 1.39 2.44 21.55
C TYR A 179 0.48 3.21 20.61
N LEU A 180 -0.24 2.47 19.78
CA LEU A 180 -1.21 2.99 18.83
C LEU A 180 -2.54 3.23 19.56
N PRO A 181 -3.02 4.48 19.59
CA PRO A 181 -4.42 4.72 19.90
C PRO A 181 -5.31 4.04 18.88
N HIS A 182 -6.51 3.64 19.27
CA HIS A 182 -7.46 3.06 18.34
C HIS A 182 -8.87 3.58 18.56
N PHE A 183 -9.65 3.65 17.50
CA PHE A 183 -11.02 4.14 17.52
C PHE A 183 -11.87 3.43 16.46
N GLY A 184 -13.18 3.44 16.66
CA GLY A 184 -14.13 2.78 15.79
C GLY A 184 -14.85 3.78 14.88
N ILE A 185 -14.87 3.50 13.59
CA ILE A 185 -15.60 4.28 12.58
C ILE A 185 -16.70 3.41 11.97
N TYR A 186 -17.87 4.00 11.72
CA TYR A 186 -18.89 3.39 10.88
C TYR A 186 -18.80 3.95 9.46
N HIS A 187 -18.77 3.05 8.48
CA HIS A 187 -18.83 3.46 7.09
C HIS A 187 -20.29 3.76 6.71
N PRO A 188 -20.62 4.90 6.08
CA PRO A 188 -21.99 5.30 5.76
C PRO A 188 -22.77 4.23 4.97
N GLN A 189 -22.06 3.50 4.10
CA GLN A 189 -22.65 2.50 3.23
C GLN A 189 -22.54 1.04 3.78
N LYS A 190 -21.85 0.79 4.92
CA LYS A 190 -21.81 -0.53 5.58
C LYS A 190 -22.47 -0.42 6.96
N LEU A 191 -23.80 -0.38 6.93
CA LEU A 191 -24.63 -0.36 8.14
C LEU A 191 -24.31 -1.58 9.03
N ASN A 192 -24.20 -1.36 10.34
CA ASN A 192 -23.94 -2.37 11.37
C ASN A 192 -22.54 -3.01 11.38
N LYS A 193 -21.56 -2.48 10.64
CA LYS A 193 -20.18 -2.95 10.73
C LYS A 193 -19.24 -1.83 11.17
N ILE A 194 -18.65 -2.00 12.34
CA ILE A 194 -17.59 -1.11 12.82
C ILE A 194 -16.26 -1.46 12.13
N CYS A 195 -15.54 -0.45 11.68
CA CYS A 195 -14.16 -0.54 11.24
C CYS A 195 -13.27 0.03 12.34
N MET A 196 -12.39 -0.79 12.90
CA MET A 196 -11.40 -0.31 13.86
C MET A 196 -10.20 0.26 13.14
N VAL A 197 -9.80 1.46 13.54
CA VAL A 197 -8.61 2.15 13.05
C VAL A 197 -7.58 2.18 14.18
N PHE A 198 -6.37 1.75 13.87
CA PHE A 198 -5.20 1.91 14.73
C PHE A 198 -4.42 3.12 14.17
N ASP A 199 -4.31 4.17 14.98
CA ASP A 199 -3.89 5.49 14.53
C ASP A 199 -2.36 5.63 14.56
N SER A 200 -1.72 5.25 13.46
CA SER A 200 -0.27 5.42 13.27
C SER A 200 0.15 6.86 12.94
N SER A 201 -0.82 7.74 12.73
CA SER A 201 -0.60 9.18 12.53
C SER A 201 -0.68 9.96 13.84
N ALA A 202 -1.12 9.33 14.95
CA ALA A 202 -1.12 9.96 16.26
C ALA A 202 0.29 10.46 16.60
N GLU A 203 0.39 11.75 16.91
CA GLU A 203 1.65 12.39 17.27
C GLU A 203 1.82 12.45 18.77
N ASN A 204 3.05 12.21 19.22
CA ASN A 204 3.47 12.49 20.58
C ASN A 204 4.88 13.08 20.54
N GLY A 205 5.07 14.25 21.16
CA GLY A 205 6.33 14.99 21.07
C GLY A 205 6.72 15.39 19.63
N GLY A 206 5.73 15.61 18.74
CA GLY A 206 5.93 15.97 17.32
C GLY A 206 6.29 14.79 16.39
N ILE A 207 6.43 13.58 16.94
CA ILE A 207 6.76 12.36 16.21
C ILE A 207 5.51 11.46 16.13
N SER A 208 5.27 10.83 14.98
CA SER A 208 4.31 9.74 14.81
C SER A 208 4.99 8.55 14.14
N LEU A 209 4.39 7.36 14.26
CA LEU A 209 4.92 6.16 13.62
C LEU A 209 5.01 6.34 12.10
N ASN A 210 4.00 6.94 11.47
CA ASN A 210 4.01 7.21 10.03
C ASN A 210 5.15 8.12 9.57
N LYS A 211 5.61 9.08 10.39
CA LYS A 211 6.79 9.91 10.07
C LYS A 211 8.11 9.14 10.09
N LEU A 212 8.13 7.99 10.77
CA LEU A 212 9.32 7.14 10.89
C LEU A 212 9.36 6.03 9.83
N LEU A 213 8.26 5.81 9.11
CA LEU A 213 8.13 4.75 8.12
C LEU A 213 8.30 5.31 6.72
N LEU A 214 9.07 4.59 5.90
CA LEU A 214 9.13 4.80 4.47
C LEU A 214 7.81 4.31 3.86
N SER A 215 7.03 5.22 3.30
CA SER A 215 5.80 4.89 2.54
C SER A 215 6.11 3.93 1.39
N GLY A 216 7.33 4.02 0.85
CA GLY A 216 7.77 3.30 -0.34
C GLY A 216 7.10 3.82 -1.61
N PRO A 217 7.54 3.35 -2.80
CA PRO A 217 6.98 3.82 -4.05
C PRO A 217 5.48 3.55 -4.07
N HIS A 218 4.73 4.45 -4.73
CA HIS A 218 3.36 4.18 -5.14
C HIS A 218 3.36 3.06 -6.19
N LEU A 219 3.62 1.85 -5.73
CA LEU A 219 3.27 0.66 -6.45
C LEU A 219 1.77 0.59 -6.31
N VAL A 220 1.08 0.96 -7.39
CA VAL A 220 -0.27 0.46 -7.60
C VAL A 220 -0.17 -1.04 -7.29
N ASN A 221 -0.89 -1.48 -6.24
CA ASN A 221 -1.41 -2.85 -6.04
C ASN A 221 -0.99 -3.55 -4.76
N SER A 222 -1.66 -3.22 -3.65
CA SER A 222 -2.31 -4.20 -2.75
C SER A 222 -2.14 -3.95 -1.25
N LEU A 223 -3.18 -4.30 -0.48
CA LEU A 223 -3.15 -4.57 0.96
C LEU A 223 -3.52 -6.06 1.17
N LEU A 224 -2.50 -6.89 1.31
CA LEU A 224 -2.57 -8.29 1.66
C LEU A 224 -1.98 -8.51 3.03
N ARG A 225 -2.34 -9.66 3.61
CA ARG A 225 -1.88 -10.08 4.92
C ARG A 225 -0.38 -10.42 4.86
N THR A 226 0.46 -9.39 5.00
CA THR A 226 1.87 -9.55 5.33
C THR A 226 1.99 -9.59 6.85
N THR A 227 2.62 -10.65 7.33
CA THR A 227 2.95 -10.79 8.75
C THR A 227 4.15 -9.90 9.06
N GLY A 228 4.18 -9.28 10.23
CA GLY A 228 5.37 -8.54 10.66
C GLY A 228 6.51 -9.51 10.99
N THR A 229 7.75 -9.01 10.99
CA THR A 229 8.86 -9.73 11.62
C THR A 229 8.85 -9.49 13.14
N SER A 230 9.55 -10.34 13.88
CA SER A 230 9.69 -10.22 15.35
C SER A 230 10.14 -8.82 15.80
N TYR A 231 10.91 -8.11 14.97
CA TYR A 231 11.35 -6.74 15.22
C TYR A 231 10.31 -5.63 14.92
N GLY A 232 9.40 -5.85 13.97
CA GLY A 232 8.35 -4.87 13.64
C GLY A 232 7.24 -4.80 14.69
N PHE A 233 7.00 -5.90 15.42
CA PHE A 233 5.91 -6.00 16.40
C PHE A 233 6.02 -5.03 17.59
N TYR A 234 7.20 -4.45 17.85
CA TYR A 234 7.41 -3.51 18.96
C TYR A 234 6.68 -2.17 18.76
N PHE A 235 6.51 -1.79 17.50
CA PHE A 235 5.97 -0.48 17.11
C PHE A 235 4.45 -0.52 16.88
N LEU A 236 3.85 -1.70 16.98
CA LEU A 236 2.43 -1.92 16.76
C LEU A 236 1.74 -2.44 18.03
N ARG A 237 2.07 -1.83 19.18
CA ARG A 237 1.41 -2.14 20.47
C ARG A 237 0.15 -1.33 20.61
N PHE A 238 -0.80 -1.81 21.42
CA PHE A 238 -1.98 -1.06 21.81
C PHE A 238 -2.48 -1.53 23.18
N LEU A 239 -3.31 -0.71 23.82
CA LEU A 239 -3.88 -1.00 25.13
C LEU A 239 -5.31 -1.50 24.96
N TRP A 240 -5.65 -2.62 25.59
CA TRP A 240 -7.01 -3.12 25.58
C TRP A 240 -7.34 -3.90 26.85
N TYR A 241 -8.62 -4.17 27.10
CA TYR A 241 -9.03 -4.90 28.28
C TYR A 241 -8.65 -6.38 28.20
N GLY A 242 -8.07 -6.90 29.27
CA GLY A 242 -7.67 -8.29 29.41
C GLY A 242 -8.85 -9.22 29.19
N ASN A 243 -8.61 -10.35 28.50
CA ASN A 243 -9.64 -11.30 28.08
C ASN A 243 -10.80 -10.69 27.28
N ASN A 244 -10.62 -9.48 26.73
CA ASN A 244 -11.69 -8.72 26.07
C ASN A 244 -12.91 -8.50 26.99
N ASP A 245 -12.67 -8.30 28.29
CA ASP A 245 -13.68 -8.05 29.31
C ASP A 245 -13.80 -6.53 29.58
N PRO A 246 -14.97 -5.88 29.39
CA PRO A 246 -15.12 -4.44 29.61
C PRO A 246 -14.78 -3.97 31.03
N ASP A 247 -14.86 -4.86 32.02
CA ASP A 247 -14.54 -4.56 33.43
C ASP A 247 -13.17 -5.12 33.84
N GLY A 248 -12.47 -5.75 32.90
CA GLY A 248 -11.13 -6.29 33.10
C GLY A 248 -10.04 -5.22 33.21
N ALA A 249 -8.87 -5.62 33.68
CA ALA A 249 -7.69 -4.75 33.72
C ALA A 249 -7.24 -4.39 32.30
N ILE A 250 -6.70 -3.17 32.13
CA ILE A 250 -6.07 -2.77 30.87
C ILE A 250 -4.72 -3.46 30.76
N VAL A 251 -4.52 -4.20 29.67
CA VAL A 251 -3.29 -4.93 29.37
C VAL A 251 -2.74 -4.51 28.00
N GLU A 252 -1.49 -4.87 27.76
CA GLU A 252 -0.77 -4.54 26.54
C GLU A 252 -0.90 -5.66 25.52
N TYR A 253 -1.26 -5.30 24.29
CA TYR A 253 -1.33 -6.19 23.15
C TYR A 253 -0.35 -5.74 22.07
N ARG A 254 0.10 -6.68 21.23
CA ARG A 254 0.89 -6.40 20.02
C ARG A 254 0.23 -7.01 18.79
N MET A 255 0.32 -6.33 17.66
CA MET A 255 -0.10 -6.85 16.37
C MET A 255 0.91 -7.85 15.81
N LYS A 256 0.42 -8.89 15.14
CA LYS A 256 1.20 -9.93 14.44
C LYS A 256 1.15 -9.77 12.91
N VAL A 257 0.32 -8.85 12.44
CA VAL A 257 0.13 -8.51 11.03
C VAL A 257 0.36 -7.02 10.84
N HIS A 258 0.77 -6.62 9.63
CA HIS A 258 0.79 -5.20 9.28
C HIS A 258 -0.62 -4.62 9.38
N ILE A 259 -0.73 -3.44 9.99
CA ILE A 259 -2.03 -2.80 10.23
C ILE A 259 -2.41 -1.86 9.10
N PHE A 260 -3.71 -1.65 8.95
CA PHE A 260 -4.24 -0.55 8.17
C PHE A 260 -3.94 0.78 8.88
N GLY A 261 -3.53 1.79 8.12
CA GLY A 261 -3.19 3.12 8.65
C GLY A 261 -1.68 3.42 8.71
N ASN A 262 -0.81 2.41 8.56
CA ASN A 262 0.61 2.67 8.30
C ASN A 262 0.82 3.11 6.85
N THR A 263 1.63 4.13 6.64
CA THR A 263 2.01 4.61 5.30
C THR A 263 2.71 3.54 4.46
N SER A 264 3.49 2.66 5.11
CA SER A 264 4.24 1.59 4.44
C SER A 264 3.41 0.33 4.15
N SER A 265 2.29 0.11 4.84
CA SER A 265 1.53 -1.16 4.75
C SER A 265 1.09 -1.51 3.33
N PRO A 266 0.56 -0.57 2.51
CA PRO A 266 0.21 -0.86 1.12
C PRO A 266 1.42 -1.38 0.34
N THR A 267 2.55 -0.68 0.41
CA THR A 267 3.75 -1.10 -0.32
C THR A 267 4.22 -2.49 0.09
N ILE A 268 4.27 -2.79 1.40
CA ILE A 268 4.68 -4.11 1.91
C ILE A 268 3.78 -5.22 1.36
N ALA A 269 2.48 -4.99 1.38
CA ALA A 269 1.50 -5.91 0.85
C ALA A 269 1.61 -6.13 -0.67
N THR A 270 1.82 -5.06 -1.44
CA THR A 270 2.12 -5.13 -2.87
C THR A 270 3.34 -6.00 -3.15
N PHE A 271 4.40 -5.83 -2.36
CA PHE A 271 5.60 -6.65 -2.47
C PHE A 271 5.30 -8.13 -2.22
N GLY A 272 4.55 -8.45 -1.17
CA GLY A 272 4.12 -9.84 -0.91
C GLY A 272 3.28 -10.43 -2.04
N LEU A 273 2.36 -9.65 -2.62
CA LEU A 273 1.54 -10.05 -3.75
C LEU A 273 2.40 -10.37 -4.98
N ARG A 274 3.24 -9.42 -5.40
CA ARG A 274 4.10 -9.56 -6.58
C ARG A 274 5.13 -10.65 -6.40
N LYS A 275 5.70 -10.81 -5.20
CA LYS A 275 6.65 -11.89 -4.91
C LYS A 275 5.99 -13.27 -5.00
N THR A 276 4.72 -13.37 -4.59
CA THR A 276 3.93 -14.61 -4.79
C THR A 276 3.80 -14.93 -6.28
N ALA A 277 3.50 -13.92 -7.10
CA ALA A 277 3.35 -14.10 -8.53
C ALA A 277 4.66 -14.43 -9.25
N GLU A 278 5.76 -13.79 -8.86
CA GLU A 278 7.10 -14.06 -9.37
C GLU A 278 7.53 -15.51 -9.07
N VAL A 279 7.34 -15.98 -7.83
CA VAL A 279 7.71 -17.35 -7.42
C VAL A 279 6.79 -18.39 -8.07
N GLY A 280 5.50 -18.06 -8.27
CA GLY A 280 4.51 -18.96 -8.85
C GLY A 280 4.53 -19.03 -10.38
N GLU A 281 5.19 -18.10 -11.07
CA GLU A 281 5.20 -18.02 -12.53
C GLU A 281 5.56 -19.35 -13.23
N PRO A 282 6.60 -20.09 -12.82
CA PRO A 282 6.97 -21.35 -13.48
C PRO A 282 5.87 -22.42 -13.44
N GLU A 283 5.00 -22.39 -12.42
CA GLU A 283 3.95 -23.39 -12.20
C GLU A 283 2.59 -22.95 -12.75
N PHE A 284 2.25 -21.67 -12.60
CA PHE A 284 0.89 -21.15 -12.86
C PHE A 284 0.79 -20.29 -14.13
N GLY A 285 1.92 -20.00 -14.79
CA GLY A 285 1.96 -19.29 -16.07
C GLY A 285 2.20 -17.78 -15.93
N SER A 286 2.82 -17.21 -16.98
CA SER A 286 3.14 -15.79 -17.05
C SER A 286 1.89 -14.90 -17.19
N ASP A 287 0.76 -15.43 -17.66
CA ASP A 287 -0.50 -14.68 -17.78
C ASP A 287 -1.10 -14.33 -16.41
N ALA A 288 -1.02 -15.25 -15.44
CA ALA A 288 -1.40 -15.02 -14.06
C ALA A 288 -0.46 -14.02 -13.36
N LYS A 289 0.85 -14.11 -13.61
CA LYS A 289 1.82 -13.13 -13.10
C LYS A 289 1.56 -11.74 -13.66
N GLU A 290 1.42 -11.62 -14.98
CA GLU A 290 1.14 -10.36 -15.65
C GLU A 290 -0.16 -9.74 -15.14
N PHE A 291 -1.20 -10.55 -14.91
CA PHE A 291 -2.45 -10.09 -14.32
C PHE A 291 -2.22 -9.50 -12.91
N VAL A 292 -1.45 -10.18 -12.06
CA VAL A 292 -1.14 -9.68 -10.72
C VAL A 292 -0.32 -8.38 -10.76
N GLU A 293 0.68 -8.30 -11.64
CA GLU A 293 1.59 -7.16 -11.71
C GLU A 293 0.94 -5.90 -12.31
N ASN A 294 0.14 -6.08 -13.37
CA ASN A 294 -0.28 -4.98 -14.25
C ASN A 294 -1.77 -4.62 -14.13
N ASN A 295 -2.61 -5.49 -13.55
CA ASN A 295 -4.06 -5.33 -13.61
C ASN A 295 -4.74 -5.25 -12.25
N PHE A 296 -4.00 -5.27 -11.15
CA PHE A 296 -4.55 -4.87 -9.87
C PHE A 296 -4.61 -3.33 -9.78
N TYR A 297 -5.45 -2.81 -8.88
CA TYR A 297 -5.43 -1.48 -8.29
C TYR A 297 -5.74 -1.62 -6.80
N VAL A 298 -4.74 -1.41 -5.93
CA VAL A 298 -4.85 -1.70 -4.49
C VAL A 298 -5.37 -3.14 -4.31
N ASP A 299 -6.59 -3.34 -3.81
CA ASP A 299 -7.15 -4.65 -3.48
C ASP A 299 -7.95 -5.28 -4.64
N ASP A 300 -8.13 -4.56 -5.75
CA ASP A 300 -9.04 -4.94 -6.84
C ASP A 300 -8.30 -5.32 -8.12
N GLY A 301 -8.52 -6.54 -8.62
CA GLY A 301 -8.01 -7.00 -9.92
C GLY A 301 -9.01 -6.77 -11.05
N LEU A 302 -8.61 -6.09 -12.12
CA LEU A 302 -9.46 -5.80 -13.28
C LEU A 302 -8.76 -6.14 -14.60
N LYS A 303 -9.26 -7.17 -15.28
CA LYS A 303 -8.80 -7.56 -16.63
C LYS A 303 -9.97 -7.94 -17.52
N SER A 304 -9.88 -7.54 -18.78
CA SER A 304 -10.83 -7.92 -19.83
C SER A 304 -10.25 -9.07 -20.63
N MET A 305 -11.07 -10.10 -20.88
CA MET A 305 -10.68 -11.28 -21.66
C MET A 305 -11.66 -11.45 -22.84
N PRO A 306 -11.19 -11.96 -24.00
CA PRO A 306 -12.00 -12.05 -25.21
C PRO A 306 -13.11 -13.11 -25.13
N ASN A 307 -12.99 -14.10 -24.22
CA ASN A 307 -14.02 -15.10 -24.00
C ASN A 307 -14.04 -15.61 -22.55
N ARG A 308 -15.19 -16.18 -22.17
CA ARG A 308 -15.46 -16.73 -20.83
C ARG A 308 -14.44 -17.78 -20.39
N ARG A 309 -14.05 -18.69 -21.28
CA ARG A 309 -13.14 -19.79 -20.94
C ARG A 309 -11.78 -19.27 -20.48
N GLN A 310 -11.19 -18.36 -21.26
CA GLN A 310 -9.91 -17.74 -20.89
C GLN A 310 -9.98 -16.94 -19.59
N ALA A 311 -11.12 -16.28 -19.31
CA ALA A 311 -11.33 -15.60 -18.03
C ALA A 311 -11.35 -16.58 -16.85
N ILE A 312 -12.04 -17.72 -16.99
CA ILE A 312 -12.09 -18.77 -15.95
C ILE A 312 -10.71 -19.38 -15.73
N ASP A 313 -10.00 -19.71 -16.81
CA ASP A 313 -8.67 -20.32 -16.72
C ASP A 313 -7.67 -19.38 -16.02
N LEU A 314 -7.63 -18.10 -16.41
CA LEU A 314 -6.81 -17.09 -15.77
C LEU A 314 -7.14 -16.95 -14.28
N LEU A 315 -8.43 -16.89 -13.92
CA LEU A 315 -8.86 -16.78 -12.53
C LEU A 315 -8.44 -18.01 -11.72
N LYS A 316 -8.59 -19.22 -12.26
CA LYS A 316 -8.18 -20.47 -11.60
C LYS A 316 -6.68 -20.51 -11.37
N HIS A 317 -5.88 -20.19 -12.39
CA HIS A 317 -4.42 -20.13 -12.27
C HIS A 317 -3.99 -19.06 -11.25
N THR A 318 -4.58 -17.87 -11.32
CA THR A 318 -4.28 -16.79 -10.36
C THR A 318 -4.68 -17.18 -8.94
N GLN A 319 -5.83 -17.81 -8.74
CA GLN A 319 -6.27 -18.28 -7.42
C GLN A 319 -5.31 -19.32 -6.85
N ALA A 320 -4.88 -20.28 -7.67
CA ALA A 320 -3.92 -21.30 -7.25
C ALA A 320 -2.54 -20.69 -6.93
N MET A 321 -2.05 -19.78 -7.78
CA MET A 321 -0.82 -19.02 -7.59
C MET A 321 -0.84 -18.26 -6.26
N LEU A 322 -1.89 -17.47 -6.02
CA LEU A 322 -2.04 -16.66 -4.81
C LEU A 322 -2.23 -17.52 -3.54
N ALA A 323 -2.89 -18.67 -3.66
CA ALA A 323 -3.07 -19.60 -2.55
C ALA A 323 -1.73 -20.10 -2.00
N THR A 324 -0.67 -20.18 -2.83
CA THR A 324 0.66 -20.57 -2.36
C THR A 324 1.21 -19.60 -1.31
N GLY A 325 0.86 -18.31 -1.36
CA GLY A 325 1.22 -17.28 -0.38
C GLY A 325 0.17 -17.06 0.71
N ASN A 326 -0.80 -17.97 0.85
CA ASN A 326 -2.02 -17.80 1.67
C ASN A 326 -2.83 -16.54 1.31
N LEU A 327 -2.75 -16.12 0.05
CA LEU A 327 -3.51 -14.99 -0.48
C LEU A 327 -4.76 -15.53 -1.16
N ARG A 328 -5.91 -14.94 -0.86
CA ARG A 328 -7.20 -15.42 -1.38
C ARG A 328 -7.85 -14.37 -2.26
N LEU A 329 -7.89 -14.63 -3.56
CA LEU A 329 -8.74 -13.88 -4.48
C LEU A 329 -10.19 -14.33 -4.30
N HIS A 330 -11.08 -13.39 -3.97
CA HIS A 330 -12.48 -13.65 -3.66
C HIS A 330 -13.40 -12.58 -4.25
N LYS A 331 -14.72 -12.83 -4.22
CA LYS A 331 -15.76 -11.91 -4.71
C LYS A 331 -15.59 -11.56 -6.20
N ILE A 332 -15.57 -12.62 -7.01
CA ILE A 332 -15.49 -12.50 -8.46
C ILE A 332 -16.82 -11.96 -8.97
N SER A 333 -16.76 -10.86 -9.73
CA SER A 333 -17.86 -10.28 -10.48
C SER A 333 -17.58 -10.38 -11.98
N SER A 334 -18.61 -10.51 -12.81
CA SER A 334 -18.43 -10.49 -14.26
C SER A 334 -19.74 -10.12 -14.94
N ASN A 335 -19.63 -9.63 -16.17
CA ASN A 335 -20.75 -9.39 -17.06
C ASN A 335 -21.39 -10.70 -17.57
N ASP A 336 -20.70 -11.84 -17.43
CA ASP A 336 -21.22 -13.17 -17.73
C ASP A 336 -21.16 -14.04 -16.46
N LEU A 337 -22.01 -15.06 -16.36
CA LEU A 337 -22.03 -16.00 -15.25
C LEU A 337 -20.76 -16.85 -15.27
N LEU A 338 -19.70 -16.38 -14.61
CA LEU A 338 -18.51 -17.16 -14.33
C LEU A 338 -18.84 -18.16 -13.21
N SER A 339 -19.50 -19.26 -13.53
CA SER A 339 -19.65 -20.37 -12.58
C SER A 339 -18.32 -21.12 -12.50
N PRO A 340 -17.61 -21.10 -11.35
CA PRO A 340 -16.53 -22.03 -11.12
C PRO A 340 -17.18 -23.35 -10.74
N THR A 341 -17.29 -24.27 -11.70
CA THR A 341 -17.48 -25.69 -11.37
C THR A 341 -16.30 -26.19 -10.56
#